data_AF-A0A1C4X7W9-F1
#
_entry.id   AF-A0A1C4X7W9-F1
#
_cell.length_a   1.000
_cell.length_b   1.000
_cell.length_c   1.000
_cell.angle_alpha   90.00
_cell.angle_beta   90.00
_cell.angle_gamma   90.00
#
_symmetry.space_group_name_H-M   'P 1'
#
loop_
_entity.id
_entity.type
_entity.pdbx_description
1 polymer ?
#
loop_
_entity_poly.entity_id
_entity_poly.type
_entity_poly.pdbx_seq_one_letter_code
_entity_poly.pdbx_strand_id
1 'polypeptide(L)'
;MGQVLLLLVVALTVAAVVFGVTVLVTGRDPGLAPVEPDGRAVPLPVSRPLRESDVGDARFDTAPRGYRMSQVDQAMRRAAYDIGYKSELIGVLEAEVTALREGRAADADALRHTREQAAAAAAEQAAGADAPTTAAVPATGADLTVTAAAPEAGDREPTDRPVGSEPA
;
A
#
# COMPACT_ATOMS: atom_id res chain seq x y z
N MET A 1 57.22 -4.35 30.37
CA MET A 1 56.35 -4.67 29.22
C MET A 1 55.56 -5.98 29.40
N GLY A 2 56.20 -7.11 29.72
CA GLY A 2 55.49 -8.40 29.89
C GLY A 2 54.38 -8.40 30.96
N GLN A 3 54.59 -7.69 32.07
CA GLN A 3 53.58 -7.58 33.14
C GLN A 3 52.32 -6.82 32.70
N VAL A 4 52.47 -5.80 31.83
CA VAL A 4 51.32 -5.05 31.27
C VAL A 4 50.55 -5.93 30.29
N LEU A 5 51.24 -6.73 29.47
CA LEU A 5 50.62 -7.69 28.55
C LEU A 5 49.85 -8.78 29.31
N LEU A 6 50.42 -9.32 30.41
CA LEU A 6 49.75 -10.31 31.25
C LEU A 6 48.47 -9.73 31.88
N LEU A 7 48.54 -8.51 32.43
CA LEU A 7 47.37 -7.82 32.98
C LEU A 7 46.29 -7.57 31.91
N LEU A 8 46.67 -7.22 30.69
CA LEU A 8 45.74 -7.02 29.58
C LEU A 8 45.04 -8.32 29.19
N VAL A 9 45.78 -9.43 29.06
CA VAL A 9 45.21 -10.75 28.76
C VAL A 9 44.23 -11.18 29.85
N VAL A 10 44.60 -11.02 31.12
CA VAL A 10 43.72 -11.34 32.26
C VAL A 10 42.48 -10.45 32.26
N ALA A 11 42.61 -9.15 31.99
CA ALA A 11 41.47 -8.24 31.91
C ALA A 11 40.51 -8.64 30.78
N LEU A 12 41.04 -9.01 29.60
CA LEU A 12 40.21 -9.44 28.47
C LEU A 12 39.53 -10.79 28.73
N THR A 13 40.20 -11.74 29.36
CA THR A 13 39.57 -13.03 29.68
C THR A 13 38.46 -12.85 30.72
N VAL A 14 38.71 -12.05 31.76
CA VAL A 14 37.68 -11.72 32.76
C VAL A 14 36.51 -10.98 32.09
N ALA A 15 36.77 -10.00 31.23
CA ALA A 15 35.73 -9.29 30.49
C ALA A 15 34.93 -10.22 29.59
N ALA A 16 35.57 -11.15 28.87
CA ALA A 16 34.91 -12.14 28.02
C ALA A 16 34.04 -13.11 28.82
N VAL A 17 34.52 -13.58 29.99
CA VAL A 17 33.76 -14.46 30.88
C VAL A 17 32.56 -13.71 31.45
N VAL A 18 32.76 -12.50 31.97
CA VAL A 18 31.67 -11.67 32.52
C VAL A 18 30.65 -11.34 31.43
N PHE A 19 31.09 -10.96 30.24
CA PHE A 19 30.21 -10.72 29.10
C PHE A 19 29.44 -11.98 28.71
N GLY A 20 30.12 -13.13 28.61
CA GLY A 20 29.48 -14.42 28.30
C GLY A 20 28.42 -14.82 29.34
N VAL A 21 28.72 -14.67 30.63
CA VAL A 21 27.77 -14.91 31.72
C VAL A 21 26.61 -13.91 31.67
N THR A 22 26.90 -12.62 31.43
CA THR A 22 25.88 -11.58 31.33
C THR A 22 24.95 -11.84 30.15
N VAL A 23 25.47 -12.22 28.99
CA VAL A 23 24.67 -12.62 27.82
C VAL A 23 23.93 -13.93 28.08
N LEU A 24 24.49 -14.88 28.82
CA LEU A 24 23.78 -16.12 29.14
C LEU A 24 22.62 -15.89 30.13
N VAL A 25 22.82 -15.02 31.11
CA VAL A 25 21.84 -14.67 32.14
C VAL A 25 20.76 -13.74 31.58
N THR A 26 21.16 -12.68 30.88
CA THR A 26 20.26 -11.67 30.30
C THR A 26 19.67 -12.13 28.97
N GLY A 27 20.41 -12.91 28.19
CA GLY A 27 19.96 -13.48 26.91
C GLY A 27 19.11 -14.73 27.05
N ARG A 28 18.81 -15.18 28.28
CA ARG A 28 17.55 -15.85 28.57
C ARG A 28 16.44 -14.80 28.51
N ASP A 29 16.21 -14.27 27.31
CA ASP A 29 15.05 -13.50 26.95
C ASP A 29 13.84 -14.28 27.51
N PRO A 30 12.96 -13.70 28.36
CA PRO A 30 11.71 -14.34 28.73
C PRO A 30 10.97 -14.50 27.41
N GLY A 31 11.12 -15.69 26.82
CA GLY A 31 10.95 -15.90 25.40
C GLY A 31 9.73 -15.17 24.90
N LEU A 32 9.89 -14.39 23.83
CA LEU A 32 8.77 -13.85 23.07
C LEU A 32 7.68 -14.93 23.10
N ALA A 33 6.57 -14.64 23.79
CA ALA A 33 5.45 -15.57 23.88
C ALA A 33 5.25 -16.09 22.47
N PRO A 34 5.21 -17.42 22.23
CA PRO A 34 5.32 -17.99 20.89
C PRO A 34 4.48 -17.15 19.96
N VAL A 35 5.16 -16.30 19.20
CA VAL A 35 4.48 -15.40 18.29
C VAL A 35 3.90 -16.39 17.33
N GLU A 36 2.56 -16.48 17.32
CA GLU A 36 1.84 -17.32 16.38
C GLU A 36 2.53 -17.10 15.04
N PRO A 37 3.21 -18.13 14.49
CA PRO A 37 4.22 -17.94 13.46
C PRO A 37 3.60 -17.06 12.40
N ASP A 38 4.21 -15.89 12.13
CA ASP A 38 3.65 -14.83 11.28
C ASP A 38 2.78 -15.48 10.22
N GLY A 39 1.46 -15.34 10.41
CA GLY A 39 0.48 -16.28 9.87
C GLY A 39 0.79 -16.62 8.42
N ARG A 40 0.94 -17.91 8.12
CA ARG A 40 1.24 -18.38 6.75
C ARG A 40 0.45 -17.57 5.74
N ALA A 41 1.09 -17.24 4.61
CA ALA A 41 0.40 -16.53 3.53
C ALA A 41 -1.01 -17.08 3.30
N VAL A 42 -1.98 -16.17 3.42
CA VAL A 42 -3.39 -16.45 3.15
C VAL A 42 -3.64 -15.93 1.73
N PRO A 43 -3.72 -16.82 0.73
CA PRO A 43 -3.93 -16.40 -0.65
C PRO A 43 -5.36 -15.91 -0.84
N LEU A 44 -5.54 -15.06 -1.86
CA LEU A 44 -6.86 -14.63 -2.28
C LEU A 44 -7.66 -15.83 -2.84
N PRO A 45 -8.99 -15.89 -2.59
CA PRO A 45 -9.86 -16.90 -3.18
C PRO A 45 -9.79 -16.90 -4.71
N VAL A 46 -9.58 -18.07 -5.31
CA VAL A 46 -9.56 -18.27 -6.77
C VAL A 46 -10.85 -18.90 -7.32
N SER A 47 -11.65 -19.52 -6.45
CA SER A 47 -12.85 -20.27 -6.83
C SER A 47 -14.13 -19.43 -6.92
N ARG A 48 -14.07 -18.16 -6.51
CA ARG A 48 -15.21 -17.24 -6.48
C ARG A 48 -14.76 -15.81 -6.78
N PRO A 49 -15.69 -14.92 -7.18
CA PRO A 49 -15.42 -13.49 -7.24
C PRO A 49 -14.91 -12.94 -5.90
N LEU A 50 -13.97 -12.02 -5.98
CA LEU A 50 -13.30 -11.44 -4.83
C LEU A 50 -14.22 -10.45 -4.11
N ARG A 51 -14.29 -10.53 -2.78
CA ARG A 51 -15.00 -9.55 -1.94
C ARG A 51 -14.01 -8.61 -1.27
N GLU A 52 -14.50 -7.45 -0.82
CA GLU A 52 -13.73 -6.49 -0.04
C GLU A 52 -13.07 -7.14 1.19
N SER A 53 -13.80 -7.98 1.93
CA SER A 53 -13.28 -8.71 3.10
C SER A 53 -12.14 -9.65 2.74
N ASP A 54 -12.21 -10.32 1.60
CA ASP A 54 -11.19 -11.28 1.15
C ASP A 54 -9.83 -10.57 0.94
N VAL A 55 -9.85 -9.29 0.55
CA VAL A 55 -8.63 -8.47 0.38
C VAL A 55 -8.05 -8.05 1.72
N GLY A 56 -8.89 -7.72 2.71
CA GLY A 56 -8.46 -7.37 4.07
C GLY A 56 -7.84 -8.54 4.83
N ASP A 57 -8.30 -9.76 4.54
CA ASP A 57 -7.85 -11.00 5.19
C ASP A 57 -6.58 -11.59 4.54
N ALA A 58 -6.18 -11.11 3.36
CA ALA A 58 -5.00 -11.57 2.67
C ALA A 58 -3.72 -11.35 3.49
N ARG A 59 -2.84 -12.35 3.50
CA ARG A 59 -1.53 -12.29 4.18
C ARG A 59 -0.43 -12.73 3.23
N PHE A 60 0.70 -12.03 3.30
CA PHE A 60 1.82 -12.21 2.39
C PHE A 60 3.06 -12.66 3.18
N ASP A 61 3.87 -13.53 2.58
CA ASP A 61 5.15 -13.91 3.15
C ASP A 61 6.15 -12.74 3.07
N THR A 62 7.03 -12.65 4.08
CA THR A 62 8.09 -11.63 4.11
C THR A 62 9.37 -12.18 3.47
N ALA A 63 10.00 -11.36 2.62
CA ALA A 63 11.27 -11.68 1.96
C ALA A 63 12.34 -10.62 2.29
N PRO A 64 13.65 -10.98 2.28
CA PRO A 64 14.74 -10.05 2.59
C PRO A 64 14.82 -8.84 1.65
N ARG A 65 14.21 -8.94 0.47
CA ARG A 65 13.87 -7.80 -0.39
C ARG A 65 12.38 -7.90 -0.71
N GLY A 66 11.66 -6.81 -0.52
CA GLY A 66 10.23 -6.72 -0.77
C GLY A 66 9.76 -5.28 -0.91
N TYR A 67 8.48 -5.13 -1.25
CA TYR A 67 7.83 -3.82 -1.25
C TYR A 67 7.70 -3.29 0.18
N ARG A 68 7.56 -1.97 0.33
CA ARG A 68 7.28 -1.35 1.63
C ARG A 68 5.88 -1.76 2.07
N MET A 69 5.77 -2.39 3.24
CA MET A 69 4.48 -2.89 3.76
C MET A 69 3.43 -1.78 3.85
N SER A 70 3.81 -0.57 4.30
CA SER A 70 2.89 0.57 4.36
C SER A 70 2.30 0.98 3.00
N GLN A 71 3.11 0.91 1.92
CA GLN A 71 2.66 1.23 0.57
C GLN A 71 1.75 0.14 0.01
N VAL A 72 2.11 -1.13 0.27
CA VAL A 72 1.28 -2.28 -0.10
C VAL A 72 -0.05 -2.23 0.64
N ASP A 73 -0.05 -2.00 1.95
CA ASP A 73 -1.27 -1.92 2.76
C ASP A 73 -2.17 -0.77 2.31
N GLN A 74 -1.60 0.38 1.97
CA GLN A 74 -2.36 1.50 1.41
C GLN A 74 -3.00 1.12 0.07
N ALA A 75 -2.23 0.52 -0.84
CA ALA A 75 -2.71 0.10 -2.14
C ALA A 75 -3.79 -0.99 -2.01
N MET A 76 -3.59 -1.98 -1.14
CA MET A 76 -4.54 -3.06 -0.88
C MET A 76 -5.83 -2.55 -0.24
N ARG A 77 -5.74 -1.59 0.70
CA ARG A 77 -6.92 -0.96 1.30
C ARG A 77 -7.72 -0.15 0.28
N ARG A 78 -7.04 0.55 -0.63
CA ARG A 78 -7.70 1.22 -1.75
C ARG A 78 -8.37 0.23 -2.70
N ALA A 79 -7.67 -0.85 -3.05
CA ALA A 79 -8.22 -1.90 -3.90
C ALA A 79 -9.44 -2.59 -3.25
N ALA A 80 -9.39 -2.87 -1.95
CA ALA A 80 -10.50 -3.47 -1.20
C ALA A 80 -11.75 -2.58 -1.29
N TYR A 81 -11.60 -1.27 -1.04
CA TYR A 81 -12.67 -0.29 -1.17
C TYR A 81 -13.24 -0.25 -2.60
N ASP A 82 -12.37 -0.20 -3.61
CA ASP A 82 -12.80 -0.16 -5.01
C ASP A 82 -13.54 -1.44 -5.43
N ILE A 83 -13.17 -2.60 -4.87
CA ILE A 83 -13.89 -3.86 -5.07
C ILE A 83 -15.27 -3.79 -4.42
N GLY A 84 -15.36 -3.38 -3.15
CA GLY A 84 -16.64 -3.25 -2.44
C GLY A 84 -17.59 -2.31 -3.16
N TYR A 85 -17.11 -1.12 -3.53
CA TYR A 85 -17.87 -0.14 -4.32
C TYR A 85 -18.38 -0.71 -5.64
N LYS A 86 -17.52 -1.42 -6.39
CA LYS A 86 -17.92 -2.03 -7.68
C LYS A 86 -18.91 -3.18 -7.48
N SER A 87 -18.76 -3.99 -6.44
CA SER A 87 -19.70 -5.08 -6.15
C SER A 87 -21.10 -4.56 -5.83
N GLU A 88 -21.21 -3.52 -5.00
CA GLU A 88 -22.49 -2.85 -4.71
C GLU A 88 -23.08 -2.22 -5.98
N LEU A 89 -22.25 -1.52 -6.77
CA LEU A 89 -22.68 -0.93 -8.04
C LEU A 89 -23.25 -1.97 -9.00
N ILE A 90 -22.59 -3.12 -9.14
CA ILE A 90 -23.08 -4.24 -9.95
C ILE A 90 -24.42 -4.74 -9.42
N GLY A 91 -24.57 -4.91 -8.10
CA GLY A 91 -25.84 -5.34 -7.50
C GLY A 91 -27.01 -4.39 -7.81
N VAL A 92 -26.77 -3.08 -7.75
CA VAL A 92 -27.76 -2.07 -8.14
C VAL A 92 -28.10 -2.15 -9.63
N LEU A 93 -27.10 -2.30 -10.51
CA LEU A 93 -27.32 -2.45 -11.95
C LEU A 93 -28.11 -3.72 -12.28
N GLU A 94 -27.79 -4.83 -11.63
CA GLU A 94 -28.52 -6.10 -11.80
C GLU A 94 -29.99 -5.97 -11.35
N ALA A 95 -30.24 -5.25 -10.26
CA ALA A 95 -31.60 -4.94 -9.80
C ALA A 95 -32.35 -4.03 -10.79
N GLU A 96 -31.69 -3.02 -11.35
CA GLU A 96 -32.25 -2.14 -12.39
C GLU A 96 -32.62 -2.95 -13.65
N VAL A 97 -31.71 -3.80 -14.13
CA VAL A 97 -31.95 -4.68 -15.29
C VAL A 97 -33.09 -5.65 -15.02
N THR A 98 -33.18 -6.19 -13.81
CA THR A 98 -34.27 -7.10 -13.42
C THR A 98 -35.61 -6.37 -13.40
N ALA A 99 -35.67 -5.16 -12.82
CA ALA A 99 -36.87 -4.33 -12.82
C ALA A 99 -37.35 -3.99 -14.24
N LEU A 100 -36.43 -3.63 -15.14
CA LEU A 100 -36.76 -3.37 -16.55
C LEU A 100 -37.32 -4.61 -17.26
N ARG A 101 -36.72 -5.78 -17.03
CA ARG A 101 -37.20 -7.05 -17.60
C ARG A 101 -38.59 -7.43 -17.11
N GLU A 102 -38.94 -7.05 -15.88
CA GLU A 102 -40.26 -7.25 -15.29
C GLU A 102 -41.27 -6.14 -15.66
N GLY A 103 -40.86 -5.12 -16.43
CA GLY A 103 -41.72 -4.00 -16.83
C GLY A 103 -41.93 -2.95 -15.73
N ARG A 104 -41.19 -3.00 -14.63
CA ARG A 104 -41.25 -2.04 -13.51
C ARG A 104 -40.35 -0.82 -13.77
N ALA A 105 -40.69 -0.05 -14.81
CA ALA A 105 -39.88 1.09 -15.26
C ALA A 105 -39.62 2.13 -14.15
N ALA A 106 -40.62 2.43 -13.33
CA ALA A 106 -40.49 3.41 -12.24
C ALA A 106 -39.43 3.00 -11.19
N ASP A 107 -39.34 1.72 -10.85
CA ASP A 107 -38.36 1.20 -9.89
C ASP A 107 -36.95 1.25 -10.48
N ALA A 108 -36.81 0.93 -11.77
CA ALA A 108 -35.54 1.02 -12.48
C ALA A 108 -35.02 2.46 -12.53
N ASP A 109 -35.89 3.43 -12.82
CA ASP A 109 -35.52 4.85 -12.86
C ASP A 109 -35.12 5.37 -11.47
N ALA A 110 -35.79 4.91 -10.40
CA ALA A 110 -35.43 5.26 -9.02
C ALA A 110 -34.04 4.73 -8.62
N LEU A 111 -33.71 3.49 -9.00
CA LEU A 111 -32.38 2.90 -8.78
C LEU A 111 -31.29 3.66 -9.56
N ARG A 112 -31.56 3.99 -10.83
CA ARG A 112 -30.65 4.77 -11.68
C ARG A 112 -30.32 6.13 -11.06
N HIS A 113 -31.34 6.88 -10.64
CA HIS A 113 -31.17 8.20 -10.06
C HIS A 113 -30.35 8.13 -8.75
N THR A 114 -30.63 7.15 -7.90
CA THR A 114 -29.87 6.93 -6.65
C THR A 114 -28.40 6.63 -6.94
N ARG A 115 -28.11 5.79 -7.94
CA ARG A 115 -26.75 5.47 -8.37
C ARG A 115 -26.01 6.70 -8.91
N GLU A 116 -26.67 7.51 -9.73
CA GLU A 116 -26.07 8.72 -10.31
C GLU A 116 -25.73 9.75 -9.23
N GLN A 117 -26.59 9.91 -8.23
CA GLN A 117 -26.31 10.73 -7.05
C GLN A 117 -25.12 10.21 -6.25
N ALA A 118 -25.06 8.90 -6.00
CA ALA A 118 -23.93 8.29 -5.29
C ALA A 118 -22.61 8.46 -6.07
N ALA A 119 -22.64 8.33 -7.40
CA ALA A 119 -21.48 8.54 -8.25
C ALA A 119 -21.01 10.01 -8.26
N ALA A 120 -21.95 10.97 -8.28
CA ALA A 120 -21.64 12.38 -8.16
C ALA A 120 -20.98 12.71 -6.81
N ALA A 121 -21.53 12.21 -5.70
CA ALA A 121 -20.96 12.38 -4.38
C ALA A 121 -19.54 11.77 -4.27
N ALA A 122 -19.32 10.58 -4.83
CA ALA A 122 -18.02 9.94 -4.86
C ALA A 122 -16.99 10.74 -5.68
N ALA A 123 -17.41 11.35 -6.80
CA ALA A 123 -16.55 12.21 -7.62
C ALA A 123 -16.16 13.49 -6.88
N GLU A 124 -17.09 14.12 -6.15
CA GLU A 124 -16.82 15.27 -5.30
C GLU A 124 -15.82 14.93 -4.17
N GLN A 125 -15.96 13.77 -3.55
CA GLN A 125 -15.04 13.28 -2.51
C GLN A 125 -13.65 12.97 -3.06
N ALA A 126 -13.54 12.42 -4.27
CA ALA A 126 -12.26 12.23 -4.95
C ALA A 126 -11.58 13.57 -5.24
N ALA A 127 -12.33 14.56 -5.73
CA ALA A 127 -11.80 15.91 -5.98
C ALA A 127 -11.33 16.62 -4.70
N GLY A 128 -11.98 16.35 -3.55
CA GLY A 128 -11.55 16.85 -2.25
C GLY A 128 -10.29 16.15 -1.69
N ALA A 129 -10.07 14.88 -2.04
CA ALA A 129 -8.91 14.10 -1.58
C ALA A 129 -7.62 14.43 -2.36
N ASP A 130 -7.73 14.84 -3.63
CA ASP A 130 -6.60 15.27 -4.47
C ASP A 130 -6.19 16.75 -4.23
N ALA A 131 -6.91 17.48 -3.37
CA ALA A 131 -6.47 18.78 -2.91
C ALA A 131 -5.21 18.61 -2.02
N PRO A 132 -4.11 19.35 -2.29
CA PRO A 132 -2.90 19.22 -1.48
C PRO A 132 -3.25 19.59 -0.04
N THR A 133 -3.34 18.57 0.83
CA THR A 133 -3.45 18.77 2.26
C THR A 133 -2.10 19.34 2.70
N THR A 134 -2.03 20.67 2.81
CA THR A 134 -0.96 21.40 3.51
C THR A 134 -1.10 21.12 5.01
N ALA A 135 -0.99 19.86 5.42
CA ALA A 135 -0.71 19.51 6.80
C ALA A 135 0.78 19.78 7.01
N ALA A 136 1.07 21.01 7.45
CA ALA A 136 2.37 21.40 7.93
C ALA A 136 2.75 20.50 9.13
N VAL A 137 3.52 19.44 8.86
CA VAL A 137 4.33 18.78 9.88
C VAL A 137 5.44 19.77 10.23
N PRO A 138 5.62 20.20 11.49
CA PRO A 138 6.74 21.06 11.85
C PRO A 138 8.03 20.26 11.64
N ALA A 139 8.73 20.54 10.54
CA ALA A 139 10.02 19.98 10.23
C ALA A 139 11.03 20.48 11.27
N THR A 140 11.37 19.63 12.22
CA THR A 140 12.61 19.81 13.00
C THR A 140 13.75 19.24 12.18
N GLY A 141 14.51 20.16 11.56
CA GLY A 141 15.94 20.04 11.29
C GLY A 141 16.39 18.99 10.28
N ALA A 142 16.55 19.41 9.02
CA ALA A 142 17.81 19.29 8.27
C ALA A 142 17.63 20.00 6.92
N ASP A 143 18.39 21.07 6.74
CA ASP A 143 18.48 21.86 5.52
C ASP A 143 19.04 20.99 4.38
N LEU A 144 18.24 20.74 3.35
CA LEU A 144 18.70 20.36 2.02
C LEU A 144 17.95 21.21 1.01
N THR A 145 18.62 22.28 0.61
CA THR A 145 18.22 23.19 -0.45
C THR A 145 18.16 22.41 -1.78
N VAL A 146 16.97 22.00 -2.20
CA VAL A 146 16.74 21.57 -3.59
C VAL A 146 16.38 22.82 -4.38
N THR A 147 17.38 23.39 -5.05
CA THR A 147 17.14 24.37 -6.11
C THR A 147 16.35 23.67 -7.21
N ALA A 148 15.09 24.05 -7.37
CA ALA A 148 14.29 23.70 -8.53
C ALA A 148 14.93 24.35 -9.76
N ALA A 149 15.54 23.52 -10.62
CA ALA A 149 15.85 23.93 -11.97
C ALA A 149 14.53 24.12 -12.73
N ALA A 150 14.31 25.34 -13.21
CA ALA A 150 13.18 25.69 -14.07
C ALA A 150 13.17 24.83 -15.35
N PRO A 151 11.99 24.53 -15.93
CA PRO A 151 11.94 23.88 -17.23
C PRO A 151 12.31 24.93 -18.29
N GLU A 152 13.49 24.80 -18.88
CA GLU A 152 13.78 25.48 -20.14
C GLU A 152 12.85 24.93 -21.22
N ALA A 153 12.07 25.84 -21.81
CA ALA A 153 11.30 25.63 -23.01
C ALA A 153 12.26 25.33 -24.17
N GLY A 154 12.44 24.04 -24.47
CA GLY A 154 13.09 23.59 -25.70
C GLY A 154 12.05 23.49 -26.81
N ASP A 155 12.22 24.32 -27.83
CA ASP A 155 11.46 24.35 -29.07
C ASP A 155 11.20 22.95 -29.64
N ARG A 156 9.91 22.62 -29.83
CA ARG A 156 9.51 21.45 -30.62
C ARG A 156 9.55 21.85 -32.09
N GLU A 157 10.65 21.49 -32.75
CA GLU A 157 10.73 21.50 -34.21
C GLU A 157 9.76 20.45 -34.79
N PRO A 158 8.87 20.81 -35.73
CA PRO A 158 7.95 19.87 -36.34
C PRO A 158 8.68 19.07 -37.41
N THR A 159 9.10 17.84 -37.11
CA THR A 159 9.49 16.90 -38.17
C THR A 159 8.25 16.37 -38.86
N ASP A 160 7.86 17.10 -39.90
CA ASP A 160 7.00 16.64 -40.98
C ASP A 160 7.62 15.37 -41.61
N ARG A 161 6.95 14.23 -41.44
CA ARG A 161 7.21 13.04 -42.27
C ARG A 161 5.98 12.80 -43.12
N PRO A 162 6.10 12.85 -44.46
CA PRO A 162 4.96 12.62 -45.34
C PRO A 162 4.48 11.17 -45.24
N VAL A 163 3.17 11.04 -45.05
CA VAL A 163 2.39 9.81 -45.19
C VAL A 163 2.46 9.37 -46.64
N GLY A 164 3.23 8.31 -46.91
CA GLY A 164 3.17 7.57 -48.16
C GLY A 164 1.92 6.69 -48.19
N SER A 165 0.89 7.17 -48.85
CA SER A 165 -0.28 6.44 -49.34
C SER A 165 0.11 5.22 -50.20
N GLU A 166 -0.44 4.04 -49.85
CA GLU A 166 -1.11 2.96 -50.65
C GLU A 166 -0.70 2.70 -52.13
N PRO A 167 -1.17 1.63 -52.84
CA PRO A 167 -1.96 0.43 -52.46
C PRO A 167 -1.49 -0.89 -53.15
N ALA A 168 -2.14 -2.00 -52.76
CA ALA A 168 -2.68 -3.10 -53.60
C ALA A 168 -2.57 -4.48 -52.91
#